data_AF-A0A9D2KCR0-F1
#
_entry.id   AF-A0A9D2KCR0-F1
#
_cell.length_a   1.000
_cell.length_b   1.000
_cell.length_c   1.000
_cell.angle_alpha   90.00
_cell.angle_beta   90.00
_cell.angle_gamma   90.00
#
_symmetry.space_group_name_H-M   'P 1'
#
loop_
_entity.id
_entity.type
_entity.pdbx_description
1 polymer ?
#
loop_
_entity_poly.entity_id
_entity_poly.type
_entity_poly.pdbx_seq_one_letter_code
_entity_poly.pdbx_strand_id
1 'polypeptide(L)' 'MGSIGPWQVILILLVIVLLFGAKKLPQIGKGMGEALRNFKKSVNDIDDATDITPIASKKSEDVSKTETRSEEKKDA' A
#
# COMPACT_ATOMS: atom_id res chain seq x y z
N MET A 1 -15.09 32.55 5.95
CA MET A 1 -15.38 31.67 4.80
C MET A 1 -15.11 30.23 5.24
N GLY A 2 -16.12 29.37 5.19
CA GLY A 2 -16.05 28.02 5.77
C GLY A 2 -15.02 27.15 5.07
N SER A 3 -13.98 26.75 5.80
CA SER A 3 -13.04 25.74 5.35
C SER A 3 -13.76 24.40 5.27
N ILE A 4 -13.61 23.71 4.13
CA ILE A 4 -13.96 22.30 4.02
C ILE A 4 -13.05 21.55 4.98
N GLY A 5 -13.62 21.18 6.12
CA GLY A 5 -12.94 20.40 7.13
C GLY A 5 -12.99 18.91 6.79
N PRO A 6 -12.21 18.11 7.53
CA PRO A 6 -12.23 16.65 7.42
C PRO A 6 -13.65 16.08 7.62
N TRP A 7 -14.48 16.77 8.40
CA TRP A 7 -15.85 16.36 8.70
C TRP A 7 -16.77 16.41 7.48
N GLN A 8 -16.62 17.41 6.61
CA GLN A 8 -17.40 17.51 5.37
C GLN A 8 -16.99 16.43 4.37
N VAL A 9 -15.68 16.13 4.28
CA VAL A 9 -15.16 15.07 3.41
C VAL A 9 -15.71 13.70 3.82
N ILE A 10 -15.80 13.41 5.13
CA ILE A 10 -16.36 12.13 5.61
C ILE A 10 -17.84 11.98 5.26
N LEU A 11 -18.62 13.07 5.33
CA LEU A 11 -20.04 13.08 4.97
C LEU A 11 -20.25 12.78 3.49
N ILE A 12 -19.44 13.39 2.62
CA ILE A 12 -19.49 13.14 1.17
C ILE A 12 -19.09 11.70 0.87
N LEU A 13 -18.02 11.20 1.51
CA LEU A 13 -17.57 9.82 1.38
C LEU A 13 -18.69 8.83 1.75
N LEU A 14 -19.42 9.11 2.84
CA LEU A 14 -20.53 8.28 3.30
C LEU A 14 -21.65 8.20 2.24
N VAL A 15 -22.02 9.32 1.63
CA VAL A 15 -23.03 9.35 0.55
C VAL A 15 -22.57 8.54 -0.66
N ILE A 16 -21.30 8.69 -1.07
CA ILE A 16 -20.72 7.91 -2.18
C ILE A 16 -20.74 6.42 -1.86
N VAL A 17 -20.39 6.03 -0.63
CA VAL A 17 -20.43 4.63 -0.18
C VAL A 17 -21.86 4.08 -0.19
N LEU A 18 -22.87 4.88 0.13
CA LEU A 18 -24.27 4.47 0.03
C LEU A 18 -24.73 4.25 -1.42
N LEU A 19 -24.30 5.12 -2.35
CA LEU A 19 -24.66 5.03 -3.77
C LEU A 19 -23.97 3.86 -4.49
N PHE A 20 -22.65 3.73 -4.29
CA PHE A 20 -21.83 2.74 -4.99
C PHE A 20 -21.68 1.43 -4.20
N GLY A 21 -21.98 1.45 -2.91
CA GLY A 21 -21.77 0.34 -1.98
C GLY A 21 -20.33 0.25 -1.45
N ALA A 22 -20.19 -0.17 -0.19
CA ALA A 22 -18.88 -0.30 0.49
C ALA A 22 -17.91 -1.29 -0.20
N LYS A 23 -18.42 -2.22 -1.03
CA LYS A 23 -17.59 -3.18 -1.78
C LYS A 23 -16.98 -2.58 -3.05
N LYS A 24 -17.58 -1.56 -3.68
CA LYS A 24 -17.12 -1.05 -4.98
C LYS A 24 -15.96 -0.06 -4.86
N LEU A 25 -15.95 0.80 -3.83
CA LEU A 25 -14.81 1.71 -3.58
C LEU A 25 -13.46 0.97 -3.46
N PRO A 26 -13.30 -0.05 -2.59
CA PRO A 26 -12.03 -0.76 -2.46
C PRO A 26 -11.71 -1.60 -3.71
N GLN A 27 -12.72 -2.09 -4.43
CA GLN A 27 -12.53 -2.84 -5.67
C GLN A 27 -11.90 -1.96 -6.77
N ILE A 28 -12.39 -0.73 -6.92
CA ILE A 28 -11.85 0.25 -7.88
C ILE A 28 -10.50 0.78 -7.38
N GLY A 29 -10.38 1.06 -6.08
CA GLY A 29 -9.15 1.56 -5.46
C GLY A 29 -7.97 0.60 -5.56
N LYS A 30 -8.20 -0.72 -5.48
CA LYS A 30 -7.14 -1.73 -5.69
C LYS A 30 -6.55 -1.68 -7.09
N GLY A 31 -7.39 -1.69 -8.12
CA GLY A 31 -6.92 -1.62 -9.52
C GLY A 31 -6.24 -0.29 -9.85
N MET A 32 -6.81 0.83 -9.37
CA MET A 32 -6.21 2.16 -9.56
C MET A 32 -4.92 2.33 -8.76
N GLY A 33 -4.84 1.77 -7.56
CA GLY A 33 -3.66 1.81 -6.71
C GLY A 33 -2.50 0.99 -7.27
N GLU A 34 -2.77 -0.18 -7.84
CA GLU A 34 -1.76 -0.97 -8.56
C GLU A 34 -1.26 -0.24 -9.81
N ALA A 35 -2.17 0.37 -10.59
CA ALA A 35 -1.80 1.17 -11.75
C ALA A 35 -0.92 2.37 -11.35
N LEU A 36 -1.30 3.12 -10.30
CA LEU A 36 -0.53 4.26 -9.82
C LEU A 36 0.81 3.84 -9.21
N ARG A 37 0.87 2.70 -8.52
CA ARG A 37 2.12 2.13 -7.97
C ARG A 37 3.09 1.74 -9.07
N ASN A 38 2.60 1.06 -10.11
CA ASN A 38 3.43 0.66 -11.25
C ASN A 38 3.85 1.88 -12.06
N PHE A 39 2.96 2.85 -12.27
CA PHE A 39 3.28 4.12 -12.92
C PHE A 39 4.37 4.88 -12.17
N LYS A 40 4.24 5.02 -10.84
CA LYS A 40 5.26 5.68 -10.01
C LYS A 40 6.60 4.96 -10.07
N LYS A 41 6.59 3.63 -10.06
CA LYS A 41 7.80 2.82 -10.16
C LYS A 41 8.51 3.02 -11.50
N SER A 42 7.75 2.99 -12.61
CA SER A 42 8.31 3.23 -13.95
C SER A 42 8.83 4.65 -14.13
N VAL A 43 8.14 5.66 -13.57
CA VAL A 43 8.61 7.05 -13.61
C VAL A 43 9.92 7.20 -12.81
N ASN A 44 9.98 6.67 -11.59
CA ASN A 44 11.21 6.71 -10.79
C ASN A 44 12.37 5.97 -11.49
N ASP A 45 12.14 4.82 -12.12
CA ASP A 45 13.17 4.05 -12.84
C ASP A 45 13.76 4.82 -14.04
N ILE A 46 12.94 5.65 -14.71
CA ILE A 46 13.37 6.55 -15.78
C ILE A 46 14.18 7.73 -15.21
N ASP A 47 13.76 8.27 -14.06
CA ASP A 47 14.50 9.33 -13.37
C ASP A 47 15.85 8.81 -12.82
N ASP A 48 15.89 7.57 -12.33
CA ASP A 48 17.08 6.87 -11.82
C ASP A 48 18.08 6.51 -12.95
N ALA A 49 17.65 6.45 -14.21
CA ALA A 49 18.54 6.23 -15.37
C ALA A 49 19.42 7.46 -15.71
N THR A 50 19.22 8.60 -15.02
CA THR A 50 19.96 9.85 -15.25
C THR A 50 20.91 10.23 -14.09
N ASP A 51 20.92 9.52 -12.95
CA ASP A 51 21.85 9.86 -11.85
C ASP A 51 22.24 8.64 -10.97
N ILE A 52 23.49 8.63 -10.52
CA ILE A 52 24.21 7.61 -9.76
C ILE A 52 23.61 7.37 -8.34
N THR A 53 22.88 6.26 -8.13
CA THR A 53 22.77 5.35 -6.93
C THR A 53 23.09 5.94 -5.51
N PRO A 54 22.30 5.75 -4.41
CA PRO A 54 21.62 4.48 -4.01
C PRO A 54 20.34 4.53 -3.11
N ILE A 55 19.74 3.34 -2.90
CA ILE A 55 18.81 2.85 -1.83
C ILE A 55 17.43 3.54 -1.61
N ALA A 56 16.34 2.83 -1.96
CA ALA A 56 15.19 2.63 -1.06
C ALA A 56 14.28 1.47 -1.51
N SER A 57 14.02 0.54 -0.58
CA SER A 57 12.93 -0.47 -0.60
C SER A 57 13.10 -1.76 -1.43
N LYS A 58 14.09 -2.57 -1.04
CA LYS A 58 13.79 -4.00 -0.77
C LYS A 58 12.96 -4.08 0.53
N LYS A 59 11.64 -4.15 0.43
CA LYS A 59 10.82 -4.74 1.51
C LYS A 59 9.46 -5.18 0.98
N SER A 60 9.32 -6.49 0.74
CA SER A 60 8.13 -7.31 1.02
C SER A 60 8.31 -8.68 0.36
N GLU A 61 9.33 -9.42 0.81
CA GLU A 61 9.34 -10.88 0.67
C GLU A 61 9.47 -11.45 2.07
N ASP A 62 8.50 -12.30 2.41
CA ASP A 62 8.61 -13.44 3.31
C ASP A 62 8.97 -13.19 4.79
N VAL A 63 7.95 -12.84 5.59
CA VAL A 63 7.91 -13.23 7.03
C VAL A 63 6.50 -13.72 7.33
N SER A 64 6.20 -14.94 6.90
CA SER A 64 5.11 -15.74 7.46
C SER A 64 5.38 -17.22 7.19
N LYS A 65 6.39 -17.77 7.87
CA LYS A 65 6.47 -19.19 8.22
C LYS A 65 7.58 -19.41 9.24
N THR A 66 7.25 -20.18 10.27
CA THR A 66 8.14 -20.84 11.24
C THR A 66 8.35 -20.10 12.56
N GLU A 67 7.33 -20.14 13.40
CA GLU A 67 7.53 -20.40 14.83
C GLU A 67 6.95 -21.79 15.16
N THR A 68 7.67 -22.51 16.02
CA THR A 68 7.35 -23.79 16.66
C THR A 68 7.75 -25.06 15.91
N ARG A 69 9.04 -25.44 16.00
CA ARG A 69 9.48 -26.73 16.58
C ARG A 69 11.01 -26.87 16.52
N SER A 70 11.61 -27.23 17.66
CA SER A 70 12.94 -27.81 17.88
C SER A 70 14.13 -26.87 18.12
N GLU A 71 14.31 -26.49 19.38
CA GLU A 71 15.57 -26.54 20.16
C GLU A 71 15.13 -27.06 21.55
N GLU A 72 15.74 -28.01 22.26
CA GLU A 72 17.16 -28.29 22.48
C GLU A 72 17.28 -29.70 23.09
N LYS A 73 18.01 -30.60 22.41
CA LYS A 73 18.69 -31.76 23.01
C LYS A 73 20.17 -31.55 22.71
N LYS A 74 20.93 -31.22 23.74
CA LYS A 74 22.40 -31.33 23.95
C LYS A 74 22.61 -30.73 25.35
N ASP A 75 23.33 -31.33 26.30
CA ASP A 75 24.72 -31.81 26.26
C ASP A 75 24.84 -33.08 27.15
N ALA A 76 25.19 -34.23 26.57
CA ALA A 76 26.53 -34.86 26.65
C ALA A 76 27.73 -33.96 26.94
#